data_AF-A0ABD6YLM9-F1
#
_entry.id   AF-A0ABD6YLM9-F1
#
_cell.length_a   1.000
_cell.length_b   1.000
_cell.length_c   1.000
_cell.angle_alpha   90.00
_cell.angle_beta   90.00
_cell.angle_gamma   90.00
#
_symmetry.space_group_name_H-M   'P 1'
#
loop_
_entity.id
_entity.type
_entity.pdbx_description
1 polymer ?
#
loop_
_entity_poly.entity_id
_entity_poly.type
_entity_poly.pdbx_seq_one_letter_code
_entity_poly.pdbx_strand_id
1 'polypeptide(L)'
;MSCGKPHGDRNEILSNKLKDEGIYFDWSITISFYSVIHYIEDKAFPITFLDKTCNSLRDYMNAQSIISRHTARRRLVGQKFPSILSKYKWLEDKSRFSRYEDYNITEAEANQALRYLSNIKECCYE
;
A
#
# COMPACT_ATOMS: atom_id res chain seq x y z
N MET A 1 -17.85 6.53 -7.54
CA MET A 1 -16.67 5.85 -8.10
C MET A 1 -15.49 6.15 -7.19
N SER A 2 -14.83 5.12 -6.68
CA SER A 2 -13.57 5.27 -5.95
C SER A 2 -12.53 5.86 -6.90
N CYS A 3 -11.87 6.95 -6.52
CA CYS A 3 -10.71 7.49 -7.26
C CYS A 3 -9.41 6.73 -6.91
N GLY A 4 -9.50 5.47 -6.46
CA GLY A 4 -8.39 4.71 -5.91
C GLY A 4 -7.23 4.57 -6.88
N LYS A 5 -7.45 3.94 -8.05
CA LYS A 5 -6.37 3.79 -9.04
C LYS A 5 -5.72 5.12 -9.47
N PRO A 6 -6.47 6.19 -9.84
CA PRO A 6 -5.85 7.48 -10.16
C PRO A 6 -4.99 8.08 -9.04
N HIS A 7 -5.40 7.96 -7.77
CA HIS A 7 -4.56 8.40 -6.65
C HIS A 7 -3.29 7.56 -6.52
N GLY A 8 -3.40 6.24 -6.70
CA GLY A 8 -2.25 5.35 -6.71
C GLY A 8 -1.27 5.68 -7.83
N ASP A 9 -1.75 5.90 -9.06
CA ASP A 9 -0.92 6.24 -10.21
C ASP A 9 -0.18 7.57 -9.99
N ARG A 10 -0.85 8.58 -9.44
CA ARG A 10 -0.23 9.87 -9.11
C ARG A 10 0.90 9.73 -8.08
N ASN A 11 0.66 8.92 -7.05
CA ASN A 11 1.66 8.68 -6.02
C ASN A 11 2.84 7.87 -6.58
N GLU A 12 2.60 6.87 -7.42
CA GLU A 12 3.67 6.10 -8.09
C GLU A 12 4.55 6.98 -8.97
N ILE A 13 3.96 7.89 -9.75
CA ILE A 13 4.75 8.84 -10.56
C ILE A 13 5.64 9.69 -9.65
N LEU A 14 5.10 10.17 -8.52
CA LEU A 14 5.87 10.96 -7.57
C LEU A 14 6.97 10.15 -6.88
N SER A 15 6.71 8.90 -6.48
CA SER A 15 7.71 8.06 -5.83
C SER A 15 8.89 7.75 -6.76
N ASN A 16 8.63 7.52 -8.05
CA ASN A 16 9.68 7.37 -9.05
C ASN A 16 10.52 8.64 -9.18
N LYS A 17 9.90 9.82 -9.32
CA LYS A 17 10.62 11.11 -9.40
C LYS A 17 11.54 11.34 -8.20
N LEU A 18 11.03 11.11 -6.99
CA LEU A 18 11.80 11.27 -5.76
C LEU A 18 12.99 10.30 -5.66
N LYS A 19 12.84 9.08 -6.21
CA LYS A 19 13.93 8.12 -6.31
C LYS A 19 15.00 8.59 -7.29
N ASP A 20 14.59 9.11 -8.44
CA ASP A 20 15.49 9.55 -9.50
C ASP A 20 16.27 10.83 -9.13
N GLU A 21 15.67 11.69 -8.31
CA GLU A 21 16.36 12.86 -7.73
C GLU A 21 17.52 12.47 -6.80
N GLY A 22 17.51 11.26 -6.24
CA GLY A 22 18.61 10.71 -5.44
C GLY A 22 18.78 11.31 -4.04
N ILE A 23 17.85 12.17 -3.61
CA ILE A 23 17.93 12.92 -2.33
C ILE A 23 16.88 12.44 -1.32
N TYR A 24 15.68 12.09 -1.79
CA TYR A 24 14.50 11.86 -0.93
C TYR A 24 14.04 10.39 -0.97
N PHE A 25 14.96 9.47 -0.67
CA PHE A 25 14.66 8.03 -0.68
C PHE A 25 13.61 7.62 0.36
N ASP A 26 13.60 8.24 1.55
CA ASP A 26 12.59 8.03 2.58
C ASP A 26 11.17 8.37 2.09
N TRP A 27 11.05 9.48 1.36
CA TRP A 27 9.80 9.91 0.76
C TRP A 27 9.42 9.00 -0.41
N SER A 28 10.35 8.56 -1.24
CA SER A 28 10.06 7.59 -2.31
C SER A 28 9.42 6.33 -1.74
N ILE A 29 9.96 5.75 -0.66
CA ILE A 29 9.37 4.58 0.01
C ILE A 29 7.99 4.90 0.57
N THR A 30 7.85 6.03 1.27
CA THR A 30 6.59 6.42 1.92
C THR A 30 5.47 6.61 0.91
N ILE A 31 5.74 7.34 -0.16
CA ILE A 31 4.76 7.59 -1.22
C ILE A 31 4.45 6.29 -1.97
N SER A 32 5.44 5.41 -2.18
CA SER A 32 5.20 4.08 -2.75
C SER A 32 4.19 3.26 -1.92
N PHE A 33 4.30 3.29 -0.59
CA PHE A 33 3.34 2.62 0.28
C PHE A 33 1.93 3.25 0.18
N TYR A 34 1.82 4.57 0.05
CA TYR A 34 0.53 5.22 -0.17
C TYR A 34 -0.10 4.85 -1.52
N SER A 35 0.69 4.66 -2.58
CA SER A 35 0.18 4.10 -3.84
C SER A 35 -0.41 2.71 -3.63
N VAL A 36 0.30 1.84 -2.91
CA VAL A 36 -0.16 0.47 -2.59
C VAL A 36 -1.50 0.48 -1.85
N ILE A 37 -1.69 1.36 -0.87
CA ILE A 37 -2.96 1.48 -0.15
C ILE A 37 -4.11 1.73 -1.14
N HIS A 38 -3.91 2.68 -2.05
CA HIS A 38 -4.93 3.02 -3.03
C HIS A 38 -5.22 1.86 -3.99
N TYR A 39 -4.20 1.16 -4.47
CA TYR A 39 -4.39 0.02 -5.37
C TYR A 39 -5.12 -1.14 -4.69
N ILE A 40 -4.73 -1.48 -3.47
CA ILE A 40 -5.37 -2.56 -2.71
C ILE A 40 -6.83 -2.24 -2.40
N GLU A 41 -7.13 -1.03 -1.93
CA GLU A 41 -8.49 -0.67 -1.58
C GLU A 41 -9.40 -0.60 -2.82
N ASP A 42 -8.90 -0.06 -3.93
CA ASP A 42 -9.65 0.01 -5.18
C ASP A 42 -9.97 -1.37 -5.74
N LYS A 43 -9.01 -2.31 -5.66
CA LYS A 43 -9.21 -3.67 -6.15
C LYS A 43 -10.02 -4.55 -5.19
N ALA A 44 -9.84 -4.38 -3.90
CA ALA A 44 -10.46 -5.25 -2.90
C ALA A 44 -11.94 -4.92 -2.67
N PHE A 45 -12.32 -3.65 -2.79
CA PHE A 45 -13.68 -3.21 -2.53
C PHE A 45 -14.49 -3.05 -3.83
N PRO A 46 -15.79 -3.41 -3.82
CA PRO A 46 -16.54 -3.98 -2.71
C PRO A 46 -16.16 -5.45 -2.40
N ILE A 47 -16.28 -5.85 -1.13
CA ILE A 47 -16.02 -7.21 -0.64
C ILE A 47 -17.19 -7.71 0.23
N THR A 48 -17.61 -8.95 0.03
CA THR A 48 -18.55 -9.62 0.93
C THR A 48 -17.80 -10.31 2.07
N PHE A 49 -18.18 -10.01 3.31
CA PHE A 49 -17.63 -10.61 4.54
C PHE A 49 -18.76 -10.83 5.55
N LEU A 50 -18.93 -12.07 6.04
CA LEU A 50 -20.03 -12.47 6.95
C LEU A 50 -21.41 -12.00 6.46
N ASP A 51 -21.72 -12.28 5.19
CA ASP A 51 -22.97 -11.90 4.50
C ASP A 51 -23.23 -10.39 4.43
N LYS A 52 -22.23 -9.55 4.78
CA LYS A 52 -22.28 -8.10 4.65
C LYS A 52 -21.38 -7.65 3.51
N THR A 53 -21.93 -6.82 2.62
CA THR A 53 -21.14 -6.13 1.61
C THR A 53 -20.45 -4.92 2.25
N CYS A 54 -19.13 -4.91 2.24
CA CYS A 54 -18.30 -3.80 2.67
C CYS A 54 -17.86 -3.03 1.41
N ASN A 55 -18.13 -1.73 1.35
CA ASN A 55 -17.76 -0.88 0.21
C ASN A 55 -16.48 -0.09 0.46
N SER A 56 -15.95 -0.14 1.68
CA SER A 56 -14.78 0.59 2.10
C SER A 56 -14.02 -0.14 3.20
N LEU A 57 -12.77 0.27 3.44
CA LEU A 57 -11.99 -0.21 4.57
C LEU A 57 -12.69 0.04 5.91
N ARG A 58 -13.41 1.16 6.04
CA ARG A 58 -14.16 1.48 7.26
C ARG A 58 -15.28 0.48 7.51
N ASP A 59 -16.02 0.08 6.48
CA ASP A 59 -17.07 -0.95 6.60
C ASP A 59 -16.47 -2.28 7.03
N TYR A 60 -15.35 -2.66 6.41
CA TYR A 60 -14.62 -3.88 6.74
C TYR A 60 -14.09 -3.88 8.18
N MET A 61 -13.54 -2.75 8.63
CA MET A 61 -13.09 -2.55 10.02
C MET A 61 -14.24 -2.72 11.00
N ASN A 62 -15.38 -2.10 10.74
CA ASN A 62 -16.58 -2.21 11.58
C ASN A 62 -17.11 -3.65 11.61
N ALA A 63 -17.15 -4.33 10.46
CA ALA A 63 -17.61 -5.70 10.36
C ALA A 63 -16.73 -6.70 11.14
N GLN A 64 -15.44 -6.40 11.31
CA GLN A 64 -14.48 -7.24 12.05
C GLN A 64 -14.13 -6.72 13.45
N SER A 65 -14.75 -5.63 13.90
CA SER A 65 -14.39 -4.95 15.17
C SER A 65 -12.89 -4.63 15.28
N ILE A 66 -12.27 -4.20 14.18
CA ILE A 66 -10.84 -3.83 14.14
C ILE A 66 -10.68 -2.33 14.31
N ILE A 67 -9.85 -1.92 15.27
CA ILE A 67 -9.57 -0.50 15.54
C ILE A 67 -8.47 0.05 14.62
N SER A 68 -7.40 -0.72 14.39
CA SER A 68 -6.24 -0.26 13.62
C SER A 68 -6.43 -0.43 12.11
N ARG A 69 -6.31 0.68 11.36
CA ARG A 69 -6.33 0.68 9.89
C ARG A 69 -5.23 -0.20 9.28
N HIS A 70 -4.04 -0.18 9.85
CA HIS A 70 -2.92 -1.02 9.42
C HIS A 70 -3.23 -2.51 9.60
N THR A 71 -3.73 -2.88 10.78
CA THR A 71 -4.15 -4.25 11.07
C THR A 71 -5.26 -4.71 10.13
N ALA A 72 -6.23 -3.84 9.86
CA ALA A 72 -7.34 -4.14 8.95
C ALA A 72 -6.85 -4.38 7.51
N ARG A 73 -6.01 -3.50 6.96
CA ARG A 73 -5.43 -3.66 5.62
C ARG A 73 -4.57 -4.91 5.53
N ARG A 74 -3.71 -5.17 6.51
CA ARG A 74 -2.87 -6.37 6.52
C ARG A 74 -3.70 -7.66 6.51
N ARG A 75 -4.81 -7.70 7.25
CA ARG A 75 -5.77 -8.82 7.21
C ARG A 75 -6.45 -8.92 5.85
N LEU A 76 -6.93 -7.80 5.30
CA LEU A 76 -7.55 -7.74 3.98
C LEU A 76 -6.60 -8.28 2.89
N VAL A 77 -5.35 -7.80 2.87
CA VAL A 77 -4.31 -8.27 1.95
C VAL A 77 -4.04 -9.76 2.16
N GLY A 78 -3.91 -10.23 3.40
CA GLY A 78 -3.67 -11.65 3.67
C GLY A 78 -4.82 -12.56 3.19
N GLN A 79 -6.05 -12.06 3.22
CA GLN A 79 -7.23 -12.82 2.77
C GLN A 79 -7.42 -12.77 1.25
N LYS A 80 -7.21 -11.62 0.61
CA LYS A 80 -7.52 -11.40 -0.82
C LYS A 80 -6.32 -11.52 -1.75
N PHE A 81 -5.14 -11.19 -1.27
CA PHE A 81 -3.92 -11.14 -2.07
C PHE A 81 -2.74 -11.80 -1.33
N PRO A 82 -2.86 -13.08 -0.96
CA PRO A 82 -1.85 -13.76 -0.15
C PRO A 82 -0.46 -13.76 -0.80
N SER A 83 -0.39 -13.77 -2.14
CA SER A 83 0.86 -13.74 -2.93
C SER A 83 1.70 -12.47 -2.75
N ILE A 84 1.09 -11.35 -2.35
CA ILE A 84 1.77 -10.07 -2.14
C ILE A 84 1.86 -9.67 -0.67
N LEU A 85 1.37 -10.49 0.26
CA LEU A 85 1.33 -10.15 1.69
C LEU A 85 2.71 -9.80 2.26
N SER A 86 3.75 -10.55 1.88
CA SER A 86 5.12 -10.28 2.33
C SER A 86 5.64 -8.92 1.83
N LYS A 87 5.37 -8.60 0.56
CA LYS A 87 5.75 -7.31 -0.06
C LYS A 87 5.01 -6.14 0.59
N TYR A 88 3.71 -6.29 0.82
CA TYR A 88 2.89 -5.30 1.51
C TYR A 88 3.42 -5.02 2.92
N LYS A 89 3.69 -6.07 3.72
CA LYS A 89 4.23 -5.93 5.09
C LYS A 89 5.55 -5.19 5.08
N TRP A 90 6.45 -5.55 4.16
CA TRP A 90 7.73 -4.88 4.02
C TRP A 90 7.56 -3.38 3.74
N LEU A 91 6.69 -3.01 2.79
CA LEU A 91 6.43 -1.60 2.47
C LEU A 91 5.81 -0.83 3.64
N GLU A 92 4.86 -1.44 4.33
CA GLU A 92 4.23 -0.84 5.51
C GLU A 92 5.25 -0.57 6.62
N ASP A 93 6.07 -1.56 6.96
CA ASP A 93 7.06 -1.42 8.02
C ASP A 93 8.19 -0.47 7.60
N LYS A 94 8.68 -0.56 6.36
CA LYS A 94 9.75 0.31 5.87
C LYS A 94 9.28 1.76 5.71
N SER A 95 8.03 2.00 5.28
CA SER A 95 7.45 3.34 5.26
C SER A 95 7.37 3.94 6.67
N ARG A 96 6.93 3.16 7.67
CA ARG A 96 6.89 3.63 9.06
C ARG A 96 8.29 3.96 9.58
N PHE A 97 9.24 3.06 9.38
CA PHE A 97 10.64 3.27 9.77
C PHE A 97 11.24 4.53 9.14
N SER A 98 11.06 4.69 7.83
CA SER A 98 11.60 5.83 7.07
C SER A 98 11.07 7.18 7.55
N ARG A 99 9.86 7.20 8.11
CA ARG A 99 9.19 8.44 8.56
C ARG A 99 9.45 8.80 10.02
N TYR A 100 9.64 7.81 10.87
CA TYR A 100 9.60 8.01 12.31
C TYR A 100 10.88 7.58 13.03
N GLU A 101 11.72 6.76 12.39
CA GLU A 101 12.91 6.19 13.02
C GLU A 101 14.19 6.71 12.34
N ASP A 102 14.30 6.58 11.02
CA ASP A 102 15.51 6.97 10.28
C ASP A 102 15.19 7.36 8.83
N TYR A 103 15.53 8.60 8.46
CA TYR A 103 15.36 9.11 7.10
C TYR A 103 16.53 8.75 6.17
N ASN A 104 17.65 8.25 6.71
CA ASN A 104 18.83 7.87 5.95
C ASN A 104 18.63 6.51 5.28
N ILE A 105 17.77 6.51 4.27
CA ILE A 105 17.41 5.33 3.47
C ILE A 105 18.37 5.19 2.30
N THR A 106 18.78 3.97 2.00
CA THR A 106 19.67 3.71 0.86
C THR A 106 18.91 3.68 -0.46
N GLU A 107 19.59 3.99 -1.57
CA GLU A 107 19.00 3.86 -2.91
C GLU A 107 18.50 2.43 -3.19
N ALA A 108 19.22 1.41 -2.71
CA ALA A 108 18.83 0.01 -2.85
C ALA A 108 17.46 -0.28 -2.21
N GLU A 109 17.17 0.33 -1.06
CA GLU A 109 15.88 0.19 -0.39
C GLU A 109 14.77 0.95 -1.13
N ALA A 110 15.06 2.13 -1.70
CA ALA A 110 14.11 2.84 -2.56
C ALA A 110 13.76 2.02 -3.82
N ASN A 111 14.76 1.45 -4.49
CA ASN A 111 14.57 0.56 -5.64
C ASN A 111 13.74 -0.68 -5.26
N GLN A 112 13.99 -1.25 -4.07
CA GLN A 112 13.22 -2.38 -3.55
C GLN A 112 11.75 -2.01 -3.32
N ALA A 113 11.47 -0.82 -2.81
CA ALA A 113 10.11 -0.32 -2.61
C ALA A 113 9.36 -0.16 -3.93
N LEU A 114 9.99 0.44 -4.95
CA LEU A 114 9.40 0.59 -6.28
C LEU A 114 9.13 -0.76 -6.96
N ARG A 115 10.03 -1.74 -6.81
CA ARG A 115 9.79 -3.10 -7.31
C ARG A 115 8.57 -3.76 -6.65
N TYR A 116 8.43 -3.62 -5.34
CA TYR A 116 7.27 -4.14 -4.62
C TYR A 116 5.98 -3.40 -4.95
N LEU A 117 6.04 -2.09 -5.16
CA LEU A 117 4.93 -1.30 -5.68
C LEU A 117 4.45 -1.84 -7.04
N SER A 118 5.37 -2.04 -8.00
CA SER A 118 5.05 -2.58 -9.33
C SER A 118 4.36 -3.94 -9.22
N ASN A 119 4.94 -4.88 -8.47
CA ASN A 119 4.34 -6.22 -8.30
C ASN A 119 2.95 -6.19 -7.65
N ILE A 120 2.71 -5.26 -6.74
CA ILE A 120 1.39 -5.11 -6.11
C ILE A 120 0.40 -4.50 -7.11
N LYS A 121 0.82 -3.52 -7.90
CA LYS A 121 -0.01 -2.92 -8.95
C LYS A 121 -0.40 -3.96 -10.00
N GLU A 122 0.57 -4.73 -10.51
CA GLU A 122 0.36 -5.85 -11.43
C GLU A 122 -0.69 -6.81 -10.84
N CYS A 123 -0.50 -7.28 -9.61
CA CYS A 123 -1.48 -8.15 -8.93
C CYS A 123 -2.90 -7.54 -8.82
N CYS A 124 -3.03 -6.22 -8.84
CA CYS A 124 -4.34 -5.56 -8.75
C CYS A 124 -5.02 -5.40 -10.12
N TYR A 125 -4.27 -5.20 -11.20
CA TYR A 125 -4.81 -4.74 -12.49
C TYR A 125 -4.39 -5.56 -13.72
N GLU A 126 -3.57 -6.60 -13.56
CA GLU A 126 -3.16 -7.55 -14.61
C GLU A 126 -3.52 -8.98 -14.21
#